data_AF-A0A485KF25-F1
#
_entry.id   AF-A0A485KF25-F1
#
_cell.length_a   1.000
_cell.length_b   1.000
_cell.length_c   1.000
_cell.angle_alpha   90.00
_cell.angle_beta   90.00
_cell.angle_gamma   90.00
#
_symmetry.space_group_name_H-M   'P 1'
#
loop_
_entity.id
_entity.type
_entity.pdbx_description
1 polymer ?
#
loop_
_entity_poly.entity_id
_entity_poly.type
_entity_poly.pdbx_seq_one_letter_code
_entity_poly.pdbx_strand_id
1 'polypeptide(L)'
;MLPRSLSSSVARGSAAVLLRRGFCLAAATAIPFDTYLFVKNLKSKGFTNKEADAILTVTRTAVSEMNTTRAPLYTAKTDHLELRTDLTQKVLRSTMNFEIAHRHMREVIERDFSNLKNDIRMTEQLDLDKVRYELMKVEREFLLQKKTDEETLNSLHIANEKLEKRILQYAVAFTGTLCLTLARVAAFF
;
A
#
# COMPACT_ATOMS: atom_id res chain seq x y z
N MET A 1 -2.08 7.93 19.17
CA MET A 1 -1.84 6.99 20.29
C MET A 1 -0.43 6.43 20.19
N LEU A 2 0.50 7.00 20.95
CA LEU A 2 1.88 6.56 21.15
C LEU A 2 2.30 7.19 22.49
N PRO A 3 2.73 6.42 23.50
CA PRO A 3 3.50 6.99 24.60
C PRO A 3 4.91 6.39 24.61
N ARG A 4 5.93 7.24 24.56
CA ARG A 4 7.29 6.88 24.99
C ARG A 4 7.61 7.69 26.24
N SER A 5 7.85 6.94 27.30
CA SER A 5 8.09 7.34 28.68
C SER A 5 9.44 8.04 28.87
N LEU A 6 9.41 9.11 29.68
CA LEU A 6 10.52 9.53 30.52
C LEU A 6 10.67 8.54 31.69
N SER A 7 11.91 8.15 32.02
CA SER A 7 12.39 8.16 33.41
C SER A 7 13.88 7.82 33.49
N SER A 8 14.65 8.69 34.14
CA SER A 8 16.01 8.46 34.62
C SER A 8 15.97 8.07 36.11
N SER A 9 16.93 7.25 36.57
CA SER A 9 17.41 7.12 37.97
C SER A 9 18.25 5.85 38.06
N VAL A 10 19.60 5.92 38.06
CA VAL A 10 20.51 6.08 39.20
C VAL A 10 20.53 4.91 40.20
N ALA A 11 21.64 4.15 40.08
CA ALA A 11 22.45 3.48 41.10
C ALA A 11 21.80 2.52 42.13
N ARG A 12 22.31 1.28 42.15
CA ARG A 12 22.94 0.71 43.34
C ARG A 12 23.78 -0.52 42.99
N GLY A 13 25.00 -0.53 43.50
CA GLY A 13 25.94 -1.61 43.34
C GLY A 13 25.45 -2.90 43.97
N SER A 14 25.68 -3.98 43.25
CA SER A 14 26.03 -5.26 43.85
C SER A 14 27.19 -5.77 43.01
N ALA A 15 28.34 -5.97 43.64
CA ALA A 15 29.48 -6.62 43.01
C ALA A 15 29.10 -8.09 42.76
N ALA A 16 28.29 -8.31 41.74
CA ALA A 16 28.11 -9.62 41.16
C ALA A 16 29.46 -10.01 40.59
N VAL A 17 30.12 -10.95 41.25
CA VAL A 17 31.21 -11.73 40.66
C VAL A 17 30.67 -12.23 39.33
N LEU A 18 31.05 -11.55 38.25
CA LEU A 18 30.83 -11.95 36.88
C LEU A 18 31.67 -13.21 36.68
N LEU A 19 31.14 -14.34 37.14
CA LEU A 19 31.47 -15.64 36.60
C LEU A 19 31.07 -15.56 35.13
N ARG A 20 32.03 -15.11 34.33
CA ARG A 20 32.03 -15.09 32.88
C ARG A 20 31.55 -16.48 32.46
N ARG A 21 30.26 -16.62 32.14
CA ARG A 21 29.71 -17.74 31.37
C ARG A 21 30.33 -17.64 29.98
N GLY A 22 31.63 -17.91 29.89
CA GLY A 22 32.24 -18.29 28.65
C GLY A 22 31.48 -19.52 28.19
N PHE A 23 31.01 -19.51 26.96
CA PHE A 23 30.62 -20.72 26.26
C PHE A 23 31.85 -21.62 26.20
N CYS A 24 32.07 -22.38 27.26
CA CYS A 24 33.01 -23.49 27.22
C CYS A 24 32.38 -24.47 26.23
N LEU A 25 32.92 -24.49 25.02
CA LEU A 25 32.95 -25.66 24.15
C LEU A 25 33.69 -26.78 24.89
N ALA A 26 33.12 -27.25 26.00
CA ALA A 26 33.52 -28.51 26.58
C ALA A 26 32.97 -29.54 25.61
N ALA A 27 33.86 -30.08 24.77
CA ALA A 27 33.60 -31.39 24.21
C ALA A 27 33.12 -32.28 25.38
N ALA A 28 32.04 -33.02 25.15
CA ALA A 28 31.50 -34.01 26.08
C ALA A 28 32.47 -35.20 26.27
N THR A 29 33.75 -34.94 26.35
CA THR A 29 34.76 -35.88 26.78
C THR A 29 34.82 -35.71 28.29
N ALA A 30 34.20 -36.65 29.02
CA ALA A 30 34.49 -36.84 30.43
C ALA A 30 36.00 -36.69 30.61
N ILE A 31 36.45 -35.73 31.41
CA ILE A 31 37.88 -35.56 31.68
C ILE A 31 38.36 -36.92 32.21
N PRO A 32 39.22 -37.64 31.49
CA PRO A 32 39.59 -38.99 31.88
C PRO A 32 40.33 -38.90 33.20
N PHE A 33 39.68 -39.34 34.27
CA PHE A 33 40.26 -39.35 35.60
C PHE A 33 41.03 -40.66 35.79
N ASP A 34 42.34 -40.59 35.56
CA ASP A 34 43.23 -41.73 35.77
C ASP A 34 43.39 -42.01 37.27
N THR A 35 42.54 -42.93 37.73
CA THR A 35 42.50 -43.43 39.11
C THR A 35 43.85 -44.01 39.53
N TYR A 36 44.54 -44.71 38.62
CA TYR A 36 45.77 -45.42 38.93
C TYR A 36 46.93 -44.45 39.11
N LEU A 37 47.08 -43.49 38.19
CA LEU A 37 48.11 -42.46 38.28
C LEU A 37 47.89 -41.57 39.51
N PHE A 38 46.64 -41.25 39.83
CA PHE A 38 46.27 -40.47 41.02
C PHE A 38 46.72 -41.15 42.31
N VAL A 39 46.34 -42.42 42.50
CA VAL A 39 46.72 -43.21 43.68
C VAL A 39 48.22 -43.45 43.75
N LYS A 40 48.88 -43.70 42.61
CA LYS A 40 50.35 -43.86 42.55
C LYS A 40 51.08 -42.59 43.02
N ASN A 41 50.60 -41.42 42.61
CA ASN A 41 51.18 -40.14 43.04
C ASN A 41 50.94 -39.84 44.53
N LEU A 42 49.80 -40.25 45.10
CA LEU A 42 49.58 -40.13 46.54
C LEU A 42 50.55 -41.03 47.32
N LYS A 43 50.72 -42.28 46.88
CA LYS A 43 51.66 -43.22 47.52
C LYS A 43 53.11 -42.74 47.44
N SER A 44 53.53 -42.16 46.31
CA SER A 44 54.89 -41.60 46.16
C SER A 44 55.13 -40.36 47.02
N LYS A 45 54.07 -39.73 47.55
CA LYS A 45 54.12 -38.59 48.47
C LYS A 45 54.02 -38.98 49.95
N GLY A 46 54.02 -40.28 50.26
CA GLY A 46 54.04 -40.79 51.63
C GLY A 46 52.68 -41.14 52.22
N PHE A 47 51.59 -41.04 51.44
CA PHE A 47 50.27 -41.50 51.89
C PHE A 47 50.21 -43.02 51.92
N THR A 48 49.59 -43.57 52.96
CA THR A 48 49.34 -45.01 53.06
C THR A 48 48.31 -45.45 52.01
N ASN A 49 48.27 -46.76 51.72
CA ASN A 49 47.29 -47.31 50.78
C ASN A 49 45.85 -46.94 51.16
N LYS A 50 45.52 -46.94 52.46
CA LYS A 50 44.17 -46.65 52.97
C LYS A 50 43.81 -45.18 52.80
N GLU A 51 44.75 -44.27 53.06
CA GLU A 51 44.52 -42.82 52.89
C GLU A 51 44.40 -42.45 51.42
N ALA A 52 45.24 -43.02 50.55
CA ALA A 52 45.17 -42.78 49.12
C ALA A 52 43.82 -43.23 48.51
N ASP A 53 43.30 -44.38 48.94
CA ASP A 53 41.99 -44.88 48.51
C ASP A 53 40.83 -44.04 49.07
N ALA A 54 40.93 -43.55 50.30
CA ALA A 54 39.93 -42.67 50.88
C ALA A 54 39.84 -41.34 50.12
N ILE A 55 41.00 -40.71 49.84
CA ILE A 55 41.09 -39.46 49.07
C ILE A 55 40.58 -39.67 47.63
N LEU A 56 40.95 -40.78 47.00
CA LEU A 56 40.45 -41.15 45.67
C LEU A 56 38.92 -41.25 45.67
N THR A 57 38.34 -41.88 46.68
CA THR A 57 36.89 -42.09 46.77
C THR A 57 36.15 -40.75 46.85
N VAL A 58 36.58 -39.86 47.75
CA VAL A 58 36.00 -38.50 47.89
C VAL A 58 36.17 -37.68 46.60
N THR A 59 37.33 -37.78 45.95
CA THR A 59 37.60 -37.07 44.71
C THR A 59 36.70 -37.58 43.58
N ARG A 60 36.52 -38.90 43.48
CA ARG A 60 35.65 -39.53 42.48
C ARG A 60 34.20 -39.13 42.69
N THR A 61 33.70 -39.11 43.93
CA THR A 61 32.31 -38.68 44.21
C THR A 61 32.10 -37.22 43.87
N ALA A 62 33.01 -36.33 44.26
CA ALA A 62 32.92 -34.90 43.92
C ALA A 62 32.95 -34.64 42.40
N VAL A 63 33.80 -35.35 41.65
CA VAL A 63 33.84 -35.25 40.18
C VAL A 63 32.56 -35.79 39.55
N SER A 64 32.01 -36.88 40.08
CA SER A 64 30.74 -37.46 39.62
C SER A 64 29.56 -36.51 39.85
N GLU A 65 29.46 -35.91 41.03
CA GLU A 65 28.43 -34.93 41.38
C GLU A 65 28.52 -33.68 40.50
N MET A 66 29.73 -33.18 40.28
CA MET A 66 29.99 -32.05 39.38
C MET A 66 29.53 -32.36 37.95
N ASN A 67 29.85 -33.54 37.42
CA ASN A 67 29.46 -33.96 36.07
C ASN A 67 27.94 -34.10 35.95
N THR A 68 27.28 -34.67 36.96
CA THR A 68 25.82 -34.83 36.99
C THR A 68 25.12 -33.47 37.01
N THR A 69 25.63 -32.52 37.80
CA THR A 69 25.09 -31.16 37.91
C THR A 69 25.33 -30.33 36.63
N ARG A 70 26.43 -30.60 35.91
CA ARG A 70 26.76 -29.92 34.65
C ARG A 70 26.05 -30.49 33.43
N ALA A 71 25.70 -31.78 33.43
CA ALA A 71 25.05 -32.44 32.31
C ALA A 71 23.82 -31.69 31.75
N PRO A 72 22.86 -31.20 32.56
CA PRO A 72 21.69 -30.48 32.03
C PRO A 72 21.98 -29.04 31.57
N LEU A 73 23.16 -28.49 31.89
CA LEU A 73 23.55 -27.13 31.50
C LEU A 73 24.12 -27.06 30.09
N TYR A 74 24.41 -28.22 29.47
CA TYR A 74 24.97 -28.31 28.13
C TYR A 74 24.00 -29.05 27.23
N THR A 75 23.69 -28.47 26.06
CA THR A 75 23.06 -29.20 24.97
C THR A 75 24.10 -30.11 24.32
N ALA A 76 23.72 -31.34 24.02
CA ALA A 76 24.58 -32.22 23.25
C ALA A 76 24.88 -31.60 21.88
N LYS A 77 26.09 -31.84 21.35
CA LYS A 77 26.48 -31.27 20.05
C LYS A 77 25.55 -31.71 18.91
N THR A 78 25.01 -32.92 19.00
CA THR A 78 24.03 -33.48 18.06
C THR A 78 22.76 -32.63 18.04
N ASP A 79 22.17 -32.39 19.21
CA ASP A 79 20.91 -31.66 19.36
C ASP A 79 21.08 -30.19 18.93
N HIS A 80 22.24 -29.60 19.23
CA HIS A 80 22.57 -28.26 18.77
C HIS A 80 22.70 -28.18 17.23
N LEU A 81 23.24 -29.22 16.59
CA LEU A 81 23.31 -29.28 15.12
C LEU A 81 21.92 -29.40 14.51
N GLU A 82 21.06 -30.26 15.05
CA GLU A 82 19.67 -30.43 14.60
C GLU A 82 18.85 -29.13 14.75
N LEU A 83 18.94 -28.48 15.92
CA LEU A 83 18.28 -27.19 16.14
C LEU A 83 18.76 -26.12 15.14
N ARG A 84 20.07 -26.11 14.83
CA ARG A 84 20.64 -25.18 13.85
C ARG A 84 20.15 -25.48 12.45
N THR A 85 20.08 -26.74 12.03
CA THR A 85 19.57 -27.12 10.71
C THR A 85 18.10 -26.77 10.56
N ASP A 86 17.28 -27.08 11.57
CA ASP A 86 15.85 -26.76 11.60
C ASP A 86 15.59 -25.26 11.52
N LEU A 87 16.33 -24.47 12.30
CA LEU A 87 16.22 -23.01 12.27
C LEU A 87 16.62 -22.46 10.90
N THR A 88 17.72 -22.95 10.33
CA THR A 88 18.21 -22.52 9.01
C THR A 88 17.17 -22.82 7.93
N GLN A 89 16.56 -24.01 7.96
CA GLN A 89 15.52 -24.40 7.02
C GLN A 89 14.25 -23.55 7.20
N LYS A 90 13.82 -23.28 8.44
CA LYS A 90 12.68 -22.40 8.71
C LYS A 90 12.91 -20.98 8.20
N VAL A 91 14.09 -20.41 8.44
CA VAL A 91 14.46 -19.09 7.94
C VAL A 91 14.46 -19.07 6.42
N LEU A 92 15.11 -20.04 5.77
CA LEU A 92 15.14 -20.15 4.31
C LEU A 92 13.73 -20.21 3.71
N ARG A 93 12.87 -21.08 4.26
CA ARG A 93 11.48 -21.23 3.80
C ARG A 93 10.68 -19.95 4.02
N SER A 94 10.85 -19.28 5.15
CA SER A 94 10.18 -18.01 5.45
C SER A 94 10.60 -16.91 4.47
N THR A 95 11.89 -16.80 4.17
CA THR A 95 12.42 -15.83 3.19
C THR A 95 11.86 -16.10 1.79
N MET A 96 11.88 -17.35 1.33
CA MET A 96 11.33 -17.72 0.03
C MET A 96 9.83 -17.42 -0.08
N ASN A 97 9.04 -17.76 0.95
CA ASN A 97 7.61 -17.46 0.97
C ASN A 97 7.35 -15.95 0.95
N PHE A 98 8.15 -15.16 1.68
CA PHE A 98 8.05 -13.71 1.66
C PHE A 98 8.33 -13.14 0.27
N GLU A 99 9.39 -13.60 -0.40
CA GLU A 99 9.71 -13.18 -1.77
C GLU A 99 8.60 -13.53 -2.77
N ILE A 100 8.02 -14.73 -2.68
CA ILE A 100 6.90 -15.16 -3.52
C ILE A 100 5.68 -14.26 -3.28
N ALA A 101 5.32 -14.02 -2.01
CA ALA A 101 4.19 -13.16 -1.67
C ALA A 101 4.41 -11.72 -2.14
N HIS A 102 5.62 -11.19 -1.98
CA HIS A 102 5.99 -9.86 -2.45
C HIS A 102 5.91 -9.74 -3.98
N ARG A 103 6.42 -10.75 -4.71
CA ARG A 103 6.33 -10.80 -6.17
C ARG A 103 4.87 -10.88 -6.63
N HIS A 104 4.08 -11.76 -6.03
CA HIS A 104 2.65 -11.89 -6.33
C HIS A 104 1.91 -10.56 -6.08
N MET A 105 2.18 -9.89 -4.96
CA MET A 105 1.58 -8.59 -4.65
C MET A 105 1.93 -7.55 -5.72
N ARG A 106 3.19 -7.51 -6.16
CA ARG A 106 3.63 -6.62 -7.24
C ARG A 106 2.87 -6.89 -8.54
N GLU A 107 2.76 -8.15 -8.93
CA GLU A 107 2.05 -8.57 -10.15
C GLU A 107 0.55 -8.23 -10.08
N VAL A 108 -0.09 -8.36 -8.92
CA VAL A 108 -1.47 -7.92 -8.70
C VAL A 108 -1.61 -6.41 -8.87
N ILE A 109 -0.75 -5.63 -8.20
CA ILE A 109 -0.78 -4.16 -8.30
C ILE A 109 -0.58 -3.70 -9.74
N GLU A 110 0.35 -4.31 -10.46
CA GLU A 110 0.66 -3.96 -11.84
C GLU A 110 -0.50 -4.28 -12.79
N ARG A 111 -1.17 -5.42 -12.57
CA ARG A 111 -2.41 -5.78 -13.28
C ARG A 111 -3.54 -4.80 -12.98
N ASP A 112 -3.78 -4.49 -11.71
CA ASP A 112 -4.85 -3.58 -11.30
C ASP A 112 -4.62 -2.16 -11.85
N PHE A 113 -3.38 -1.70 -11.86
CA PHE A 113 -3.02 -0.41 -12.47
C PHE A 113 -3.24 -0.43 -13.98
N SER A 114 -2.88 -1.51 -14.66
CA SER A 114 -3.13 -1.67 -16.10
C SER A 114 -4.62 -1.66 -16.42
N ASN A 115 -5.43 -2.37 -15.63
CA ASN A 115 -6.88 -2.39 -15.76
C ASN A 115 -7.47 -0.99 -15.55
N LEU A 116 -7.13 -0.33 -14.43
CA LEU A 116 -7.63 1.01 -14.13
C LEU A 116 -7.27 2.01 -15.22
N LYS A 117 -6.06 1.95 -15.77
CA LYS A 117 -5.65 2.80 -16.90
C LYS A 117 -6.52 2.58 -18.13
N ASN A 118 -6.85 1.34 -18.44
CA ASN A 118 -7.72 1.01 -19.57
C ASN A 118 -9.15 1.49 -19.32
N ASP A 119 -9.67 1.30 -18.11
CA ASP A 119 -11.02 1.73 -17.73
C ASP A 119 -11.17 3.26 -17.81
N ILE A 120 -10.17 4.00 -17.32
CA ILE A 120 -10.13 5.46 -17.44
C ILE A 120 -10.16 5.87 -18.91
N ARG A 121 -9.30 5.27 -19.75
CA ARG A 121 -9.24 5.60 -21.18
C ARG A 121 -10.56 5.31 -21.90
N MET A 122 -11.19 4.17 -21.60
CA MET A 122 -12.48 3.81 -22.17
C MET A 122 -13.58 4.77 -21.73
N THR A 123 -13.59 5.15 -20.45
CA THR A 123 -14.57 6.10 -19.90
C THR A 123 -14.41 7.48 -20.54
N GLU A 124 -13.17 7.98 -20.60
CA GLU A 124 -12.87 9.27 -21.25
C GLU A 124 -13.30 9.28 -22.72
N GLN A 125 -13.05 8.18 -23.45
CA GLN A 125 -13.46 8.07 -24.84
C GLN A 125 -14.99 8.09 -24.99
N LEU A 126 -15.72 7.36 -24.15
CA LEU A 126 -17.19 7.36 -24.16
C LEU A 126 -17.77 8.74 -23.82
N ASP A 127 -17.19 9.42 -22.85
CA ASP A 127 -17.62 10.77 -22.46
C ASP A 127 -17.36 11.79 -23.57
N LEU A 128 -16.19 11.72 -24.22
CA LEU A 128 -15.86 12.58 -25.37
C LEU A 128 -16.80 12.33 -26.54
N ASP A 129 -17.10 11.07 -26.85
CA ASP A 129 -18.03 10.72 -27.94
C ASP A 129 -19.46 11.19 -27.62
N LYS A 130 -19.89 11.10 -26.36
CA LYS A 130 -21.17 11.66 -25.91
C LYS A 130 -21.22 13.19 -26.05
N VAL A 131 -20.17 13.90 -25.63
CA VAL A 131 -20.09 15.36 -25.77
C VAL A 131 -20.11 15.75 -27.25
N ARG A 132 -19.38 15.03 -28.11
CA ARG A 132 -19.40 15.26 -29.57
C ARG A 132 -20.78 15.04 -30.17
N TYR A 133 -21.47 13.99 -29.73
CA TYR A 133 -22.83 13.71 -30.18
C TYR A 133 -23.80 14.83 -29.80
N GLU A 134 -23.81 15.25 -28.54
CA GLU A 134 -24.65 16.37 -28.09
C GLU A 134 -24.29 17.67 -28.80
N LEU A 135 -23.01 17.93 -29.06
CA LEU A 135 -22.58 19.09 -29.84
C LEU A 135 -23.15 19.07 -31.27
N MET A 136 -23.05 17.94 -31.97
CA MET A 136 -23.62 17.80 -33.31
C MET A 136 -25.16 17.93 -33.32
N LYS A 137 -25.81 17.45 -32.28
CA LYS A 137 -27.26 17.58 -32.11
C LYS A 137 -27.66 19.05 -31.94
N VAL A 138 -27.00 19.77 -31.04
CA VAL A 138 -27.22 21.21 -30.80
C VAL A 138 -26.93 22.02 -32.07
N GLU A 139 -25.85 21.72 -32.78
CA GLU A 139 -25.53 22.40 -34.05
C GLU A 139 -26.62 22.20 -35.11
N ARG A 140 -27.17 20.99 -35.22
CA ARG A 140 -28.29 20.69 -36.13
C ARG A 140 -29.55 21.44 -35.73
N GLU A 141 -29.91 21.44 -34.45
CA GLU A 141 -31.09 22.15 -33.94
C GLU A 141 -30.95 23.66 -34.18
N PHE A 142 -29.77 24.23 -33.94
CA PHE A 142 -29.48 25.63 -34.20
C PHE A 142 -29.63 25.99 -35.68
N LEU A 143 -29.10 25.16 -36.60
CA LEU A 143 -29.25 25.39 -38.04
C LEU A 143 -30.70 25.31 -38.50
N LEU A 144 -31.48 24.38 -37.95
CA LEU A 144 -32.92 24.27 -38.24
C LEU A 144 -33.67 25.51 -37.75
N GLN A 145 -33.40 25.95 -36.52
CA GLN A 145 -34.01 27.16 -35.96
C GLN A 145 -33.66 28.39 -36.80
N LYS A 146 -32.39 28.55 -37.19
CA LYS A 146 -31.96 29.63 -38.08
C LYS A 146 -32.73 29.64 -39.39
N LYS A 147 -32.93 28.47 -40.02
CA LYS A 147 -33.70 28.36 -41.26
C LYS A 147 -35.16 28.75 -41.05
N THR A 148 -35.78 28.30 -39.96
CA THR A 148 -37.15 28.70 -39.60
C THR A 148 -37.25 30.20 -39.37
N ASP A 149 -36.28 30.80 -38.67
CA ASP A 149 -36.23 32.24 -38.43
C ASP A 149 -36.08 33.02 -39.76
N GLU A 150 -35.24 32.56 -40.69
CA GLU A 150 -35.11 33.14 -42.03
C GLU A 150 -36.42 33.06 -42.84
N GLU A 151 -37.12 31.92 -42.79
CA GLU A 151 -38.43 31.75 -43.43
C GLU A 151 -39.49 32.70 -42.85
N THR A 152 -39.53 32.83 -41.52
CA THR A 152 -40.46 33.76 -40.85
C THR A 152 -40.15 35.22 -41.20
N LEU A 153 -38.88 35.62 -41.20
CA LEU A 153 -38.45 36.96 -41.58
C LEU A 153 -38.85 37.27 -43.03
N ASN A 154 -38.64 36.34 -43.95
CA ASN A 154 -39.04 36.51 -45.35
C ASN A 154 -40.57 36.66 -45.47
N SER A 155 -41.35 35.88 -44.72
CA SER A 155 -42.81 36.01 -44.70
C SER A 155 -43.27 37.38 -44.18
N LEU A 156 -42.62 37.89 -43.13
CA LEU A 156 -42.88 39.23 -42.59
C LEU A 156 -42.49 40.31 -43.60
N HIS A 157 -41.38 40.14 -44.32
CA HIS A 157 -40.96 41.07 -45.36
C HIS A 157 -42.02 41.19 -46.47
N ILE A 158 -42.53 40.07 -46.98
CA ILE A 158 -43.60 40.04 -47.99
C ILE A 158 -44.89 40.66 -47.45
N ALA A 159 -45.26 40.34 -46.20
CA ALA A 159 -46.45 40.93 -45.56
C ALA A 159 -46.32 42.45 -45.42
N ASN A 160 -45.13 42.94 -45.07
CA ASN A 160 -44.84 44.37 -44.95
C ASN A 160 -44.94 45.07 -46.31
N GLU A 161 -44.33 44.53 -47.37
CA GLU A 161 -44.45 45.08 -48.73
C GLU A 161 -45.91 45.15 -49.21
N LYS A 162 -46.71 44.13 -48.87
CA LYS A 162 -48.15 44.11 -49.18
C LYS A 162 -48.92 45.18 -48.41
N LEU A 163 -48.57 45.41 -47.14
CA LEU A 163 -49.18 46.47 -46.33
C LEU A 163 -48.80 47.85 -46.86
N GLU A 164 -47.54 48.09 -47.20
CA GLU A 164 -47.08 49.34 -47.81
C GLU A 164 -47.86 49.66 -49.09
N LYS A 165 -48.05 48.68 -49.98
CA LYS A 165 -48.87 48.83 -51.20
C LYS A 165 -50.32 49.22 -50.87
N ARG A 166 -50.94 48.58 -49.87
CA ARG A 166 -52.32 48.91 -49.44
C ARG A 166 -52.42 50.30 -48.83
N ILE A 167 -51.47 50.68 -47.98
CA ILE A 167 -51.42 52.02 -47.37
C ILE A 167 -51.31 53.09 -48.48
N LEU A 168 -50.44 52.86 -49.46
CA LEU A 168 -50.26 53.78 -50.58
C LEU A 168 -51.53 53.90 -51.44
N GLN A 169 -52.22 52.78 -51.70
CA GLN A 169 -53.53 52.78 -52.37
C GLN A 169 -54.59 53.56 -51.58
N TYR A 170 -54.70 53.35 -50.26
CA TYR A 170 -55.64 54.09 -49.42
C TYR A 170 -55.30 55.59 -49.38
N ALA A 171 -54.03 55.94 -49.28
CA ALA A 171 -53.59 57.33 -49.30
C ALA A 171 -53.99 58.02 -50.62
N VAL A 172 -53.71 57.40 -51.76
CA VAL A 172 -54.10 57.92 -53.09
C VAL A 172 -55.61 58.01 -53.26
N ALA A 173 -56.36 57.00 -52.83
CA ALA A 173 -57.83 57.01 -52.90
C ALA A 173 -58.42 58.11 -52.02
N PHE A 174 -57.87 58.30 -50.82
CA PHE A 174 -58.30 59.33 -49.88
C PHE A 174 -58.03 60.74 -50.42
N THR A 175 -56.82 61.02 -50.92
CA THR A 175 -56.50 62.33 -51.52
C THR A 175 -57.34 62.60 -52.77
N GLY A 176 -57.55 61.60 -53.63
CA GLY A 176 -58.42 61.75 -54.80
C GLY A 176 -59.87 62.07 -54.42
N THR A 177 -60.43 61.38 -53.43
CA THR A 177 -61.79 61.65 -52.95
C THR A 177 -61.90 63.05 -52.35
N LEU A 178 -60.91 63.48 -51.56
CA LEU A 178 -60.87 64.81 -50.95
C LEU A 178 -60.74 65.92 -52.00
N CYS A 179 -59.93 65.74 -53.05
CA CYS A 179 -59.88 66.69 -54.16
C CYS A 179 -61.21 66.81 -54.88
N LEU A 180 -61.91 65.69 -55.12
CA LEU A 180 -63.23 65.70 -55.77
C LEU A 180 -64.29 66.41 -54.92
N THR A 181 -64.30 66.20 -53.60
CA THR A 181 -65.25 66.91 -52.72
C THR A 181 -64.96 68.40 -52.68
N LEU A 182 -63.69 68.81 -52.57
CA LEU A 182 -63.31 70.22 -52.64
C LEU A 182 -63.67 70.86 -53.98
N ALA A 183 -63.40 70.18 -55.11
CA ALA A 183 -63.77 70.68 -56.43
C ALA A 183 -65.29 70.86 -56.58
N ARG A 184 -66.09 69.93 -56.03
CA ARG A 184 -67.55 70.03 -56.05
C ARG A 184 -68.08 71.18 -55.19
N VAL A 185 -67.47 71.43 -54.02
CA VAL A 185 -67.82 72.58 -53.16
C VAL A 185 -67.44 73.89 -53.86
N ALA A 186 -66.25 73.96 -54.45
CA ALA A 186 -65.79 75.14 -55.20
C ALA A 186 -66.65 75.43 -56.43
N ALA A 187 -67.23 74.42 -57.08
CA ALA A 187 -68.14 74.60 -58.21
C ALA A 187 -69.56 75.02 -57.82
N PHE A 188 -69.92 74.95 -56.54
CA PHE A 188 -71.25 75.30 -56.03
C PHE A 188 -71.32 76.75 -55.48
N PHE A 189 -70.17 77.35 -55.20
CA PHE A 189 -70.00 78.77 -54.83
C PHE A 189 -69.56 79.58 -56.05
#